data_AF-A0A6G3XH79-F1
#
_entry.id   AF-A0A6G3XH79-F1
#
_cell.length_a   1.000
_cell.length_b   1.000
_cell.length_c   1.000
_cell.angle_alpha   90.00
_cell.angle_beta   90.00
_cell.angle_gamma   90.00
#
_symmetry.space_group_name_H-M   'P 1'
#
loop_
_entity.id
_entity.type
_entity.pdbx_description
1 polymer ?
#
loop_
_entity_poly.entity_id
_entity_poly.type
_entity_poly.pdbx_seq_one_letter_code
_entity_poly.pdbx_strand_id
1 'polypeptide(L)'
;AAGLRDDATHTTKAEDGTQMRVHTSPAGQGRPGVAISVAVSMKQVTDPLTQLAWVLLIVSGIGVLGAGAAGLWIARAGLRPVDELTEAVEHVARTEDLTVRIPVDGEDEIARLSSSFNSMTAQLASSRDRQAQLIADAGHELRTPLTS
;
A
#
# COMPACT_ATOMS: atom_id res chain seq x y z
N ALA A 1 -60.31 21.83 -8.11
CA ALA A 1 -59.92 21.09 -9.32
C ALA A 1 -59.52 19.68 -8.92
N ALA A 2 -60.37 18.70 -9.21
CA ALA A 2 -60.26 17.33 -8.72
C ALA A 2 -59.19 16.57 -9.52
N GLY A 3 -58.09 16.20 -8.85
CA GLY A 3 -57.08 15.32 -9.42
C GLY A 3 -57.56 13.87 -9.35
N LEU A 4 -58.30 13.45 -10.38
CA LEU A 4 -58.53 12.04 -10.67
C LEU A 4 -57.19 11.45 -11.16
N ARG A 5 -56.36 10.99 -10.22
CA ARG A 5 -55.21 10.16 -10.58
C ARG A 5 -55.75 8.76 -10.82
N ASP A 6 -55.74 8.36 -12.09
CA ASP A 6 -56.23 7.06 -12.53
C ASP A 6 -55.50 5.89 -11.86
N ASP A 7 -54.27 6.08 -11.37
CA ASP A 7 -53.57 5.13 -10.51
C ASP A 7 -52.64 5.87 -9.53
N ALA A 8 -52.36 5.29 -8.37
CA ALA A 8 -51.41 5.83 -7.39
C ALA A 8 -50.47 4.76 -6.84
N THR A 9 -49.16 5.01 -6.96
CA THR A 9 -48.12 4.17 -6.34
C THR A 9 -47.39 4.96 -5.27
N HIS A 10 -47.31 4.42 -4.06
CA HIS A 10 -46.56 5.03 -2.96
C HIS A 10 -45.92 3.94 -2.08
N THR A 11 -44.99 4.35 -1.23
CA THR A 11 -44.41 3.47 -0.21
C THR A 11 -44.98 3.87 1.14
N THR A 12 -45.44 2.89 1.91
CA THR A 12 -45.91 3.08 3.28
C THR A 12 -45.22 2.07 4.21
N LYS A 13 -45.47 2.14 5.51
CA LYS A 13 -45.07 1.11 6.46
C LYS A 13 -46.31 0.39 6.97
N ALA A 14 -46.24 -0.93 7.07
CA ALA A 14 -47.22 -1.73 7.80
C ALA A 14 -47.11 -1.47 9.31
N GLU A 15 -48.08 -1.96 10.09
CA GLU A 15 -48.15 -1.78 11.54
C GLU A 15 -46.93 -2.38 12.27
N ASP A 16 -46.32 -3.42 11.69
CA ASP A 16 -45.07 -4.04 12.14
C ASP A 16 -43.80 -3.27 11.70
N GLY A 17 -43.95 -2.12 11.05
CA GLY A 17 -42.87 -1.29 10.52
C GLY A 17 -42.31 -1.75 9.16
N THR A 18 -42.79 -2.85 8.58
CA THR A 18 -42.33 -3.36 7.27
C THR A 18 -42.65 -2.35 6.17
N GLN A 19 -41.66 -1.98 5.35
CA GLN A 19 -41.91 -1.14 4.19
C GLN A 19 -42.73 -1.90 3.14
N MET A 20 -43.85 -1.29 2.73
CA MET A 20 -44.79 -1.82 1.76
C MET A 20 -44.85 -0.90 0.55
N ARG A 21 -44.80 -1.46 -0.65
CA ARG A 21 -45.16 -0.74 -1.88
C ARG A 21 -46.66 -0.94 -2.10
N VAL A 22 -47.41 0.16 -2.13
CA VAL A 22 -48.86 0.14 -2.33
C VAL A 22 -49.17 0.70 -3.71
N HIS A 23 -49.94 -0.06 -4.48
CA HIS A 23 -50.49 0.37 -5.75
C HIS A 23 -52.02 0.38 -5.63
N THR A 24 -52.65 1.51 -5.94
CA THR A 24 -54.09 1.72 -5.90
C THR A 24 -54.60 2.03 -7.31
N SER A 25 -55.54 1.23 -7.80
CA SER A 25 -56.20 1.41 -9.10
C SER A 25 -57.74 1.39 -8.95
N PRO A 26 -58.49 2.10 -9.80
CA PRO A 26 -59.94 2.14 -9.76
C PRO A 26 -60.52 0.77 -10.14
N ALA A 27 -61.58 0.38 -9.43
CA ALA A 27 -62.21 -0.92 -9.60
C ALA A 27 -63.16 -0.94 -10.81
N GLY A 28 -62.63 -0.73 -12.02
CA GLY A 28 -63.35 -0.93 -13.29
C GLY A 28 -64.63 -0.09 -13.52
N GLN A 29 -65.11 -0.12 -14.76
CA GLN A 29 -66.20 0.71 -15.26
C GLN A 29 -67.57 0.18 -14.80
N GLY A 30 -67.90 0.29 -13.52
CA GLY A 30 -69.20 -0.17 -13.01
C GLY A 30 -69.60 0.29 -11.61
N ARG A 31 -68.64 0.75 -10.79
CA ARG A 31 -68.92 1.31 -9.46
C ARG A 31 -68.12 2.60 -9.23
N PRO A 32 -68.66 3.78 -9.58
CA PRO A 32 -67.99 5.04 -9.30
C PRO A 32 -67.71 5.15 -7.80
N GLY A 33 -66.46 5.47 -7.43
CA GLY A 33 -66.03 5.64 -6.03
C GLY A 33 -65.39 4.42 -5.37
N VAL A 34 -65.18 3.30 -6.08
CA VAL A 34 -64.47 2.12 -5.55
C VAL A 34 -63.08 2.00 -6.17
N ALA A 35 -62.07 1.78 -5.32
CA ALA A 35 -60.69 1.51 -5.72
C ALA A 35 -60.18 0.22 -5.05
N ILE A 36 -59.24 -0.47 -5.70
CA ILE A 36 -58.54 -1.64 -5.20
C ILE A 36 -57.10 -1.22 -4.89
N SER A 37 -56.63 -1.55 -3.68
CA SER A 37 -55.24 -1.32 -3.28
C SER A 37 -54.55 -2.65 -3.00
N VAL A 38 -53.37 -2.85 -3.59
CA VAL A 38 -52.51 -4.01 -3.34
C VAL A 38 -51.20 -3.53 -2.69
N ALA A 39 -50.85 -4.15 -1.56
CA ALA A 39 -49.62 -3.85 -0.82
C ALA A 39 -48.67 -5.06 -0.89
N VAL A 40 -47.45 -4.84 -1.38
CA VAL A 40 -46.40 -5.87 -1.42
C VAL A 40 -45.22 -5.48 -0.52
N SER A 41 -44.68 -6.46 0.20
CA SER A 41 -43.54 -6.23 1.09
C SER A 41 -42.26 -5.98 0.30
N MET A 42 -41.53 -4.92 0.67
CA MET A 42 -40.23 -4.61 0.09
C MET A 42 -39.09 -5.46 0.68
N LYS A 43 -39.33 -6.23 1.76
CA LYS A 43 -38.30 -7.09 2.39
C LYS A 43 -37.66 -8.07 1.40
N GLN A 44 -38.47 -8.64 0.51
CA GLN A 44 -38.00 -9.56 -0.54
C GLN A 44 -36.97 -8.93 -1.48
N VAL A 45 -36.94 -7.59 -1.59
CA VAL A 45 -35.97 -6.84 -2.39
C VAL A 45 -34.88 -6.25 -1.51
N THR A 46 -35.23 -5.68 -0.34
CA THR A 46 -34.26 -4.98 0.51
C THR A 46 -33.32 -5.93 1.24
N ASP A 47 -33.81 -7.07 1.75
CA ASP A 47 -32.99 -7.97 2.56
C ASP A 47 -31.83 -8.58 1.75
N PRO A 48 -32.05 -9.08 0.51
CA PRO A 48 -30.95 -9.53 -0.34
C PRO A 48 -29.97 -8.42 -0.70
N LEU A 49 -30.45 -7.18 -0.92
CA LEU A 49 -29.58 -6.03 -1.22
C LEU A 49 -28.72 -5.64 -0.03
N THR A 50 -29.27 -5.64 1.18
CA THR A 50 -28.51 -5.39 2.41
C THR A 50 -27.49 -6.49 2.67
N GLN A 51 -27.86 -7.76 2.44
CA GLN A 51 -26.92 -8.87 2.55
C GLN A 51 -25.78 -8.75 1.52
N LEU A 52 -26.11 -8.44 0.26
CA LEU A 52 -25.11 -8.20 -0.78
C LEU A 52 -24.19 -7.02 -0.42
N ALA A 53 -24.74 -5.92 0.10
CA ALA A 53 -23.96 -4.77 0.55
C ALA A 53 -22.95 -5.15 1.64
N TRP A 54 -23.37 -5.95 2.64
CA TRP A 54 -22.46 -6.44 3.67
C TRP A 54 -21.38 -7.38 3.12
N VAL A 55 -21.73 -8.29 2.23
CA VAL A 55 -20.75 -9.17 1.57
C VAL A 55 -19.72 -8.35 0.81
N LEU A 56 -20.16 -7.38 0.01
CA LEU A 56 -19.27 -6.50 -0.75
C LEU A 56 -18.38 -5.65 0.16
N LEU A 57 -18.90 -5.12 1.26
CA LEU A 57 -18.12 -4.37 2.24
C LEU A 57 -17.02 -5.23 2.86
N ILE A 58 -17.37 -6.46 3.28
CA ILE A 58 -16.40 -7.38 3.90
C ILE A 58 -15.32 -7.78 2.89
N VAL A 59 -15.72 -8.22 1.69
CA VAL A 59 -14.77 -8.64 0.64
C VAL A 59 -13.87 -7.48 0.24
N SER A 60 -14.42 -6.27 0.05
CA SER A 60 -13.63 -5.09 -0.29
C SER A 60 -12.70 -4.70 0.85
N GLY A 61 -13.16 -4.76 2.11
CA GLY A 61 -12.34 -4.48 3.28
C GLY A 61 -11.16 -5.43 3.39
N ILE A 62 -11.38 -6.74 3.20
CA ILE A 62 -10.31 -7.74 3.16
C ILE A 62 -9.34 -7.45 2.00
N GLY A 63 -9.86 -7.10 0.82
CA GLY A 63 -9.05 -6.75 -0.34
C GLY A 63 -8.14 -5.55 -0.08
N VAL A 64 -8.68 -4.47 0.50
CA VAL A 64 -7.91 -3.26 0.85
C VAL A 64 -6.84 -3.56 1.89
N LEU A 65 -7.18 -4.28 2.96
CA LEU A 65 -6.22 -4.65 3.99
C LEU A 65 -5.13 -5.57 3.44
N GLY A 66 -5.51 -6.55 2.62
CA GLY A 66 -4.57 -7.46 1.95
C GLY A 66 -3.62 -6.73 0.99
N ALA A 67 -4.15 -5.85 0.14
CA ALA A 67 -3.34 -5.04 -0.76
C ALA A 67 -2.42 -4.09 -0.01
N GLY A 68 -2.90 -3.45 1.07
CA GLY A 68 -2.08 -2.58 1.92
C GLY A 68 -0.95 -3.35 2.62
N ALA A 69 -1.25 -4.53 3.17
CA ALA A 69 -0.24 -5.38 3.80
C ALA A 69 0.81 -5.88 2.79
N ALA A 70 0.37 -6.34 1.62
CA ALA A 70 1.27 -6.78 0.56
C ALA A 70 2.14 -5.64 0.04
N GLY A 71 1.57 -4.47 -0.21
CA GLY A 71 2.31 -3.28 -0.64
C GLY A 71 3.36 -2.85 0.39
N LEU A 72 3.00 -2.84 1.67
CA LEU A 72 3.94 -2.51 2.74
C LEU A 72 5.07 -3.54 2.87
N TRP A 73 4.75 -4.83 2.70
CA TRP A 73 5.75 -5.90 2.72
C TRP A 73 6.71 -5.79 1.55
N ILE A 74 6.21 -5.57 0.33
CA ILE A 74 7.03 -5.37 -0.88
C ILE A 74 7.91 -4.13 -0.73
N ALA A 75 7.36 -3.01 -0.27
CA ALA A 75 8.13 -1.78 -0.07
C ALA A 75 9.27 -1.97 0.93
N ARG A 76 9.01 -2.65 2.06
CA ARG A 76 10.06 -2.95 3.05
C ARG A 76 11.12 -3.90 2.50
N ALA A 77 10.72 -4.94 1.78
CA ALA A 77 11.66 -5.87 1.17
C ALA A 77 12.53 -5.18 0.11
N GLY A 78 11.95 -4.33 -0.73
CA GLY A 78 12.66 -3.60 -1.78
C GLY A 78 13.56 -2.47 -1.27
N LEU A 79 13.23 -1.85 -0.13
CA LEU A 79 14.03 -0.77 0.45
C LEU A 79 15.11 -1.26 1.43
N ARG A 80 15.05 -2.51 1.87
CA ARG A 80 16.06 -3.09 2.79
C ARG A 80 17.52 -2.87 2.33
N PRO A 81 17.91 -3.03 1.05
CA PRO A 81 19.30 -2.81 0.65
C PRO A 81 19.74 -1.34 0.75
N VAL A 82 18.78 -0.39 0.70
CA VAL A 82 19.06 1.03 0.93
C VAL A 82 19.45 1.26 2.39
N ASP A 83 18.72 0.66 3.33
CA ASP A 83 19.04 0.73 4.75
C ASP A 83 20.42 0.12 5.04
N GLU A 84 20.74 -1.04 4.43
CA GLU A 84 22.05 -1.69 4.56
C GLU A 84 23.19 -0.81 4.01
N LEU A 85 22.97 -0.12 2.88
CA LEU A 85 23.93 0.85 2.33
C LEU A 85 24.12 2.06 3.26
N THR A 86 23.02 2.61 3.79
CA THR A 86 23.09 3.71 4.75
C THR A 86 23.89 3.32 5.99
N GLU A 87 23.63 2.14 6.55
CA GLU A 87 24.37 1.64 7.71
C GLU A 87 25.86 1.45 7.42
N ALA A 88 26.20 0.88 6.25
CA ALA A 88 27.58 0.71 5.83
C ALA A 88 28.31 2.06 5.65
N VAL A 89 27.65 3.05 5.06
CA VAL A 89 28.20 4.41 4.89
C VAL A 89 28.45 5.06 6.25
N GLU A 90 27.48 5.01 7.16
CA GLU A 90 27.63 5.55 8.52
C GLU A 90 28.74 4.84 9.29
N HIS A 91 28.88 3.53 9.10
CA HIS A 91 29.94 2.73 9.72
C HIS A 91 31.32 3.18 9.24
N VAL A 92 31.54 3.28 7.92
CA VAL A 92 32.79 3.77 7.33
C VAL A 92 33.11 5.18 7.82
N ALA A 93 32.11 6.08 7.84
CA ALA A 93 32.30 7.45 8.28
C ALA A 93 32.70 7.57 9.76
N ARG A 94 32.24 6.66 10.61
CA ARG A 94 32.52 6.67 12.06
C ARG A 94 33.81 5.95 12.44
N THR A 95 34.12 4.86 11.76
CA THR A 95 35.20 3.94 12.15
C THR A 95 36.41 4.00 11.22
N GLU A 96 36.25 4.63 10.06
CA GLU A 96 37.19 4.59 8.94
C GLU A 96 37.51 3.18 8.42
N ASP A 97 36.73 2.16 8.82
CA ASP A 97 36.88 0.79 8.35
C ASP A 97 36.42 0.66 6.89
N LEU A 98 37.38 0.47 5.99
CA LEU A 98 37.14 0.33 4.54
C LEU A 98 36.98 -1.12 4.08
N THR A 99 37.00 -2.07 5.01
CA THR A 99 36.83 -3.49 4.70
C THR A 99 35.36 -3.89 4.55
N VAL A 100 34.43 -3.04 4.99
CA VAL A 100 32.99 -3.23 4.85
C VAL A 100 32.61 -3.41 3.37
N ARG A 101 31.81 -4.45 3.11
CA ARG A 101 31.27 -4.78 1.79
C ARG A 101 29.76 -4.92 1.85
N ILE A 102 29.09 -4.37 0.86
CA ILE A 102 27.64 -4.49 0.67
C ILE A 102 27.39 -5.59 -0.37
N PRO A 103 26.45 -6.51 -0.13
CA PRO A 103 26.05 -7.48 -1.14
C PRO A 103 25.51 -6.78 -2.40
N VAL A 104 25.83 -7.32 -3.56
CA VAL A 104 25.35 -6.83 -4.85
C VAL A 104 24.41 -7.87 -5.43
N ASP A 105 23.12 -7.66 -5.20
CA ASP A 105 22.05 -8.53 -5.66
C ASP A 105 21.23 -7.82 -6.75
N GLY A 106 20.99 -8.53 -7.87
CA GLY A 106 20.22 -7.99 -8.99
C GLY A 106 21.04 -7.14 -9.97
N GLU A 107 20.32 -6.47 -10.88
CA GLU A 107 20.90 -5.71 -12.01
C GLU A 107 20.33 -4.28 -12.11
N ASP A 108 19.68 -3.81 -11.04
CA ASP A 108 19.00 -2.52 -10.97
C ASP A 108 19.94 -1.37 -10.50
N GLU A 109 19.35 -0.20 -10.29
CA GLU A 109 20.06 0.99 -9.80
C GLU A 109 20.68 0.78 -8.42
N ILE A 110 20.08 -0.05 -7.57
CA ILE A 110 20.57 -0.34 -6.22
C ILE A 110 21.79 -1.25 -6.29
N ALA A 111 21.76 -2.30 -7.10
CA ALA A 111 22.92 -3.15 -7.36
C ALA A 111 24.10 -2.32 -7.91
N ARG A 112 23.81 -1.41 -8.85
CA ARG A 112 24.80 -0.48 -9.42
C ARG A 112 25.42 0.41 -8.34
N LEU A 113 24.60 0.96 -7.45
CA LEU A 113 25.06 1.82 -6.35
C LEU A 113 25.92 1.07 -5.34
N SER A 114 25.51 -0.14 -4.94
CA SER A 114 26.30 -1.02 -4.06
C SER A 114 27.66 -1.36 -4.67
N SER A 115 27.70 -1.66 -5.96
CA SER A 115 28.95 -1.91 -6.70
C SER A 115 29.86 -0.68 -6.74
N SER A 116 29.31 0.50 -7.01
CA SER A 116 30.05 1.76 -6.98
C SER A 116 30.61 2.08 -5.59
N PHE A 117 29.81 1.88 -4.53
CA PHE A 117 30.28 2.06 -3.15
C PHE A 117 31.44 1.13 -2.81
N ASN A 118 31.30 -0.17 -3.11
CA ASN A 118 32.37 -1.15 -2.88
C ASN A 118 33.65 -0.77 -3.65
N SER A 119 33.51 -0.29 -4.89
CA SER A 119 34.65 0.15 -5.70
C SER A 119 35.35 1.35 -5.07
N MET A 120 34.58 2.34 -4.58
CA MET A 120 35.11 3.52 -3.90
C MET A 120 35.88 3.15 -2.63
N THR A 121 35.32 2.31 -1.75
CA THR A 121 36.01 1.90 -0.51
C THR A 121 37.27 1.08 -0.78
N ALA A 122 37.27 0.24 -1.82
CA ALA A 122 38.45 -0.49 -2.25
C ALA A 122 39.58 0.43 -2.73
N GLN A 123 39.25 1.45 -3.54
CA GLN A 123 40.23 2.43 -4.02
C GLN A 123 40.80 3.26 -2.87
N LEU A 124 39.96 3.66 -1.90
CA LEU A 124 40.42 4.40 -0.73
C LEU A 124 41.35 3.57 0.15
N ALA A 125 41.04 2.29 0.37
CA ALA A 125 41.88 1.37 1.14
C ALA A 125 43.26 1.24 0.48
N SER A 126 43.27 0.97 -0.83
CA SER A 126 44.52 0.89 -1.59
C SER A 126 45.33 2.19 -1.58
N SER A 127 44.66 3.35 -1.57
CA SER A 127 45.35 4.65 -1.44
C SER A 127 46.00 4.81 -0.06
N ARG A 128 45.31 4.42 1.01
CA ARG A 128 45.86 4.45 2.39
C ARG A 128 47.05 3.51 2.56
N ASP A 129 46.99 2.31 2.02
CA ASP A 129 48.10 1.34 2.07
C ASP A 129 49.36 1.89 1.41
N ARG A 130 49.21 2.50 0.22
CA ARG A 130 50.34 3.15 -0.48
C ARG A 130 50.91 4.32 0.31
N GLN A 131 50.07 5.15 0.92
CA GLN A 131 50.52 6.27 1.75
C GLN A 131 51.30 5.77 2.98
N ALA A 132 50.82 4.72 3.64
CA ALA A 132 51.52 4.11 4.77
C ALA A 132 52.89 3.55 4.39
N GLN A 133 53.01 2.93 3.22
CA GLN A 133 54.27 2.40 2.71
C GLN A 133 55.28 3.52 2.42
N LEU A 134 54.86 4.61 1.79
CA LEU A 134 55.73 5.77 1.54
C LEU A 134 56.25 6.41 2.84
N ILE A 135 55.39 6.52 3.86
CA ILE A 135 55.78 7.04 5.17
C ILE A 135 56.78 6.09 5.85
N ALA A 136 56.54 4.78 5.76
CA ALA A 136 57.46 3.79 6.30
C ALA A 136 58.83 3.87 5.62
N ASP A 137 58.88 3.93 4.29
CA ASP A 137 60.12 4.00 3.51
C ASP A 137 60.93 5.27 3.85
N ALA A 138 60.27 6.44 3.89
CA ALA A 138 60.91 7.70 4.29
C ALA A 138 61.42 7.68 5.74
N GLY A 139 60.67 7.04 6.65
CA GLY A 139 61.09 6.86 8.03
C GLY A 139 62.33 5.96 8.18
N HIS A 140 62.49 4.98 7.29
CA HIS A 140 63.69 4.14 7.25
C HIS A 140 64.91 4.92 6.73
N GLU A 141 64.75 5.72 5.68
CA GLU A 141 65.85 6.53 5.12
C GLU A 141 66.36 7.60 6.10
N LEU A 142 65.46 8.20 6.89
CA LEU A 142 65.84 9.20 7.91
C LEU A 142 66.48 8.58 9.17
N ARG A 143 66.28 7.28 9.43
CA ARG A 143 66.84 6.58 10.60
C ARG A 143 68.23 5.99 10.33
N THR A 144 68.69 5.96 9.09
CA THR A 144 70.10 5.73 8.74
C THR A 144 70.79 7.07 8.47
N PRO A 145 71.24 7.83 9.50
CA PRO A 145 72.04 9.00 9.25
C PRO A 145 73.45 8.57 8.85
N LEU A 146 73.91 9.09 7.71
CA LEU A 146 75.25 9.65 7.54
C LEU A 146 76.37 8.86 8.26
N THR A 147 76.73 7.68 7.75
CA THR A 147 78.07 7.12 7.96
C THR A 147 78.55 6.44 6.69
N SER A 148 78.80 7.28 5.67
CA SER A 148 79.80 7.02 4.63
C SER A 148 80.53 8.33 4.37
#